data_AF-A0A8S8XX34-F1
#
_entry.id   AF-A0A8S8XX34-F1
#
_cell.length_a   1.000
_cell.length_b   1.000
_cell.length_c   1.000
_cell.angle_alpha   90.00
_cell.angle_beta   90.00
_cell.angle_gamma   90.00
#
_symmetry.space_group_name_H-M   'P 1'
#
loop_
_entity.id
_entity.type
_entity.pdbx_description
1 polymer ?
#
loop_
_entity_poly.entity_id
_entity_poly.type
_entity_poly.pdbx_seq_one_letter_code
_entity_poly.pdbx_strand_id
1 'polypeptide(L)'
;MNLIDLQLDNELMQQLDANVVMRALGDRISSNLCLWGAIRRHSTIPVRVASSRTYLYRLDMIPGWNPGADPDKLERACELFIGNHDFSAFSRPDQDRAPIRTVDDCRLWRRPDGYVIGLIISAESFLWNQVRKIASCLMRVSNDDVELTEIQQALSFPETARDFGRAPADALVLWQIDHQDAPESWSSELPSTAVIPLSGNTEPRAFQRWRNMALVEIRLMLEFDWTIRITR
;
A
#
# COMPACT_ATOMS: atom_id res chain seq x y z
N MET A 1 -3.10 1.32 8.06
CA MET A 1 -4.31 1.58 8.87
C MET A 1 -5.55 1.08 8.14
N ASN A 2 -6.58 0.60 8.85
CA ASN A 2 -7.93 0.40 8.29
C ASN A 2 -8.94 1.17 9.13
N LEU A 3 -10.03 1.62 8.50
CA LEU A 3 -11.14 2.27 9.19
C LEU A 3 -12.37 1.37 9.11
N ILE A 4 -13.12 1.28 10.21
CA ILE A 4 -14.40 0.60 10.29
C ILE A 4 -15.44 1.53 10.89
N ASP A 5 -16.70 1.40 10.46
CA ASP A 5 -17.84 2.10 11.06
C ASP A 5 -18.67 1.10 11.85
N LEU A 6 -19.06 1.47 13.07
CA LEU A 6 -19.87 0.64 13.96
C LEU A 6 -21.11 1.42 14.37
N GLN A 7 -22.28 0.92 13.98
CA GLN A 7 -23.56 1.46 14.40
C GLN A 7 -24.09 0.63 15.57
N LEU A 8 -24.28 1.28 16.71
CA LEU A 8 -24.84 0.69 17.93
C LEU A 8 -26.19 1.35 18.25
N ASP A 9 -26.96 0.73 19.15
CA ASP A 9 -28.22 1.29 19.64
C ASP A 9 -28.02 2.65 20.33
N ASN A 10 -28.97 3.57 20.18
CA ASN A 10 -28.84 4.95 20.65
C ASN A 10 -28.56 5.05 22.16
N GLU A 11 -29.20 4.21 22.97
CA GLU A 11 -29.00 4.18 24.42
C GLU A 11 -27.57 3.76 24.78
N LEU A 12 -27.06 2.72 24.12
CA LEU A 12 -25.69 2.25 24.29
C LEU A 12 -24.68 3.31 23.78
N MET A 13 -24.95 3.90 22.62
CA MET A 13 -24.16 5.01 22.10
C MET A 13 -24.09 6.17 23.10
N GLN A 14 -25.13 6.51 23.84
CA GLN A 14 -25.06 7.62 24.81
C GLN A 14 -24.17 7.31 26.02
N GLN A 15 -24.02 6.04 26.38
CA GLN A 15 -23.30 5.60 27.57
C GLN A 15 -21.84 5.22 27.30
N LEU A 16 -21.48 4.97 26.04
CA LEU A 16 -20.13 4.56 25.66
C LEU A 16 -19.24 5.75 25.25
N ASP A 17 -18.03 5.76 25.82
CA ASP A 17 -16.92 6.54 25.30
C ASP A 17 -15.98 5.68 24.44
N ALA A 18 -15.00 6.33 23.81
CA ALA A 18 -14.02 5.66 22.96
C ALA A 18 -13.23 4.58 23.71
N ASN A 19 -12.86 4.81 24.98
CA ASN A 19 -12.05 3.88 25.76
C ASN A 19 -12.81 2.58 26.07
N VAL A 20 -14.09 2.68 26.39
CA VAL A 20 -14.93 1.51 26.65
C VAL A 20 -15.11 0.68 25.37
N VAL A 21 -15.35 1.32 24.23
CA VAL A 21 -15.44 0.62 22.92
C VAL A 21 -14.13 -0.09 22.60
N MET A 22 -13.00 0.62 22.76
CA MET A 22 -11.67 0.08 22.50
C MET A 22 -11.36 -1.13 23.37
N ARG A 23 -11.68 -1.08 24.66
CA ARG A 23 -11.49 -2.21 25.58
C ARG A 23 -12.39 -3.38 25.23
N ALA A 24 -13.68 -3.13 25.00
CA ALA A 24 -14.65 -4.18 24.71
C ALA A 24 -14.34 -4.94 23.40
N LEU A 25 -13.87 -4.23 22.37
CA LEU A 25 -13.42 -4.85 21.12
C LEU A 25 -12.03 -5.48 21.29
N GLY A 26 -11.12 -4.81 21.98
CA GLY A 26 -9.76 -5.26 22.27
C GLY A 26 -9.73 -6.65 22.90
N ASP A 27 -10.60 -6.91 23.87
CA ASP A 27 -10.70 -8.20 24.56
C ASP A 27 -11.18 -9.35 23.66
N ARG A 28 -11.65 -9.06 22.44
CA ARG A 28 -12.25 -10.03 21.51
C ARG A 28 -11.47 -10.22 20.21
N ILE A 29 -10.45 -9.40 19.95
CA ILE A 29 -9.64 -9.50 18.74
C ILE A 29 -8.38 -10.35 18.96
N SER A 30 -7.92 -11.00 17.90
CA SER A 30 -6.66 -11.76 17.92
C SER A 30 -5.46 -10.82 18.07
N SER A 31 -4.33 -11.34 18.57
CA SER A 31 -3.05 -10.61 18.65
C SER A 31 -2.45 -10.15 17.32
N ASN A 32 -3.01 -10.58 16.18
CA ASN A 32 -2.60 -10.10 14.85
C ASN A 32 -3.38 -8.84 14.39
N LEU A 33 -4.34 -8.39 15.21
CA LEU A 33 -5.07 -7.15 15.02
C LEU A 33 -4.72 -6.21 16.16
N CYS A 34 -4.75 -4.92 15.85
CA CYS A 34 -4.48 -3.88 16.81
C CYS A 34 -5.49 -2.76 16.58
N LEU A 35 -6.21 -2.38 17.63
CA LEU A 35 -7.09 -1.23 17.62
C LEU A 35 -6.29 -0.05 18.18
N TRP A 36 -6.17 1.03 17.42
CA TRP A 36 -5.38 2.21 17.86
C TRP A 36 -6.25 3.34 18.39
N GLY A 37 -7.50 3.44 17.94
CA GLY A 37 -8.41 4.48 18.42
C GLY A 37 -9.84 4.26 17.97
N ALA A 38 -10.75 4.92 18.68
CA ALA A 38 -12.15 5.02 18.34
C ALA A 38 -12.59 6.47 18.52
N ILE A 39 -13.49 6.92 17.66
CA ILE A 39 -14.09 8.24 17.75
C ILE A 39 -15.58 8.13 17.48
N ARG A 40 -16.34 9.07 18.03
CA ARG A 40 -17.73 9.23 17.62
C ARG A 40 -17.76 9.96 16.29
N ARG A 41 -18.31 9.30 15.27
CA ARG A 41 -18.57 9.92 13.97
C ARG A 41 -19.77 10.85 14.06
N HIS A 42 -19.62 12.05 13.49
CA HIS A 42 -20.71 13.02 13.32
C HIS A 42 -21.12 13.22 11.86
N SER A 43 -20.26 12.83 10.91
CA SER A 43 -20.54 12.89 9.48
C SER A 43 -21.47 11.76 9.03
N THR A 44 -22.25 12.00 7.99
CA THR A 44 -23.03 10.97 7.28
C THR A 44 -22.23 10.33 6.14
N ILE A 45 -21.06 10.86 5.79
CA ILE A 45 -20.21 10.34 4.71
C ILE A 45 -19.75 8.93 5.08
N PRO A 46 -19.94 7.93 4.20
CA PRO A 46 -19.49 6.58 4.47
C PRO A 46 -17.98 6.51 4.67
N VAL A 47 -17.50 5.77 5.67
CA VAL A 47 -16.06 5.61 6.00
C VAL A 47 -15.20 5.11 4.83
N ARG A 48 -15.83 4.44 3.86
CA ARG A 48 -15.16 4.03 2.61
C ARG A 48 -14.82 5.21 1.67
N VAL A 49 -15.31 6.42 1.92
CA VAL A 49 -15.02 7.61 1.11
C VAL A 49 -13.87 8.36 1.77
N ALA A 50 -12.64 7.92 1.49
CA ALA A 50 -11.43 8.55 1.98
C ALA A 50 -10.93 9.59 0.96
N SER A 51 -10.32 10.66 1.47
CA SER A 51 -9.65 11.69 0.66
C SER A 51 -8.39 11.14 0.01
N SER A 52 -7.68 10.22 0.67
CA SER A 52 -6.49 9.56 0.13
C SER A 52 -6.24 8.22 0.80
N ARG A 53 -5.60 7.30 0.08
CA ARG A 53 -4.98 6.09 0.62
C ARG A 53 -3.54 6.01 0.15
N THR A 54 -2.63 5.74 1.06
CA THR A 54 -1.22 5.49 0.75
C THR A 54 -0.91 4.01 0.92
N TYR A 55 -0.45 3.38 -0.14
CA TYR A 55 0.07 2.02 -0.14
C TYR A 55 1.59 2.01 -0.23
N LEU A 56 2.19 1.09 0.51
CA LEU A 56 3.58 0.67 0.33
C LEU A 56 3.56 -0.70 -0.36
N TYR A 57 4.40 -0.88 -1.36
CA TYR A 57 4.61 -2.19 -1.95
C TYR A 57 6.10 -2.51 -2.01
N ARG A 58 6.50 -3.64 -1.41
CA ARG A 58 7.90 -4.10 -1.40
C ARG A 58 8.24 -4.83 -2.71
N LEU A 59 8.97 -4.15 -3.61
CA LEU A 59 9.33 -4.66 -4.94
C LEU A 59 10.42 -5.74 -4.86
N ASP A 60 11.35 -5.60 -3.92
CA ASP A 60 12.44 -6.55 -3.66
C ASP A 60 11.94 -7.96 -3.26
N MET A 61 10.68 -8.09 -2.84
CA MET A 61 10.01 -9.36 -2.56
C MET A 61 9.42 -10.07 -3.79
N ILE A 62 9.44 -9.43 -4.97
CA ILE A 62 8.96 -10.03 -6.22
C ILE A 62 10.07 -10.95 -6.77
N PRO A 63 9.80 -12.24 -7.05
CA PRO A 63 10.75 -13.09 -7.74
C PRO A 63 11.16 -12.47 -9.09
N GLY A 64 12.47 -12.33 -9.31
CA GLY A 64 13.02 -11.70 -10.51
C GLY A 64 13.23 -10.19 -10.39
N TRP A 65 13.00 -9.56 -9.24
CA TRP A 65 13.43 -8.16 -9.03
C TRP A 65 14.93 -8.00 -9.27
N ASN A 66 15.31 -7.00 -10.08
CA ASN A 66 16.70 -6.66 -10.33
C ASN A 66 17.15 -5.53 -9.39
N PRO A 67 17.92 -5.81 -8.33
CA PRO A 67 18.41 -4.79 -7.40
C PRO A 67 19.44 -3.84 -8.01
N GLY A 68 20.00 -4.17 -9.18
CA GLY A 68 20.97 -3.34 -9.91
C GLY A 68 20.35 -2.47 -10.99
N ALA A 69 19.03 -2.42 -11.09
CA ALA A 69 18.33 -1.58 -12.06
C ALA A 69 18.65 -0.08 -11.86
N ASP A 70 18.64 0.67 -12.96
CA ASP A 70 18.83 2.11 -12.92
C ASP A 70 17.68 2.77 -12.12
N PRO A 71 17.98 3.40 -10.97
CA PRO A 71 16.96 4.04 -10.14
C PRO A 71 16.29 5.22 -10.85
N ASP A 72 16.96 5.89 -11.79
CA ASP A 72 16.37 7.02 -12.53
C ASP A 72 15.34 6.51 -13.55
N LYS A 73 15.61 5.36 -14.21
CA LYS A 73 14.62 4.70 -15.07
C LYS A 73 13.38 4.29 -14.28
N LEU A 74 13.56 3.75 -13.07
CA LEU A 74 12.47 3.35 -12.19
C LEU A 74 11.68 4.55 -11.65
N GLU A 75 12.34 5.66 -11.31
CA GLU A 75 11.67 6.88 -10.87
C GLU A 75 10.82 7.47 -12.00
N ARG A 76 11.36 7.55 -13.21
CA ARG A 76 10.61 7.99 -14.40
C ARG A 76 9.42 7.08 -14.69
N ALA A 77 9.54 5.77 -14.46
CA ALA A 77 8.40 4.85 -14.58
C ALA A 77 7.31 5.14 -13.55
N CYS A 78 7.68 5.46 -12.29
CA CYS A 78 6.73 5.86 -11.26
C CYS A 78 5.99 7.16 -11.62
N GLU A 79 6.71 8.17 -12.14
CA GLU A 79 6.14 9.45 -12.56
C GLU A 79 5.04 9.31 -13.62
N LEU A 80 5.16 8.33 -14.53
CA LEU A 80 4.15 8.09 -15.56
C LEU A 80 2.78 7.71 -14.98
N PHE A 81 2.75 7.11 -13.79
CA PHE A 81 1.49 6.72 -13.15
C PHE A 81 0.80 7.89 -12.44
N ILE A 82 1.49 9.01 -12.20
CA ILE A 82 0.92 10.19 -11.54
C ILE A 82 -0.04 10.91 -12.48
N GLY A 83 -1.17 11.37 -11.94
CA GLY A 83 -2.22 12.06 -12.68
C GLY A 83 -3.42 11.18 -12.99
N ASN A 84 -4.28 11.69 -13.87
CA ASN A 84 -5.57 11.09 -14.21
C ASN A 84 -5.46 10.20 -15.47
N HIS A 85 -5.57 8.88 -15.29
CA HIS A 85 -5.37 7.90 -16.36
C HIS A 85 -6.44 6.82 -16.36
N ASP A 86 -6.61 6.15 -17.51
CA ASP A 86 -7.32 4.87 -17.58
C ASP A 86 -6.35 3.75 -17.14
N PHE A 87 -6.64 3.13 -15.99
CA PHE A 87 -5.83 2.08 -15.41
C PHE A 87 -6.33 0.66 -15.78
N SER A 88 -7.10 0.50 -16.86
CA SER A 88 -7.58 -0.81 -17.32
C SER A 88 -6.45 -1.81 -17.53
N ALA A 89 -5.34 -1.41 -18.17
CA ALA A 89 -4.16 -2.24 -18.37
C ALA A 89 -3.48 -2.65 -17.05
N PHE A 90 -3.60 -1.81 -16.03
CA PHE A 90 -3.00 -1.98 -14.72
C PHE A 90 -3.98 -2.44 -13.65
N SER A 91 -5.17 -2.91 -13.99
CA SER A 91 -6.13 -3.42 -13.00
C SER A 91 -6.69 -4.78 -13.43
N ARG A 92 -7.47 -5.39 -12.54
CA ARG A 92 -8.39 -6.45 -12.92
C ARG A 92 -9.66 -5.79 -13.47
N PRO A 93 -10.17 -6.22 -14.64
CA PRO A 93 -11.43 -5.72 -15.16
C PRO A 93 -12.57 -5.87 -14.16
N ASP A 94 -13.33 -4.79 -14.00
CA ASP A 94 -14.51 -4.69 -13.13
C ASP A 94 -15.59 -3.94 -13.93
N GLN A 95 -16.71 -4.60 -14.21
CA GLN A 95 -17.77 -4.04 -15.05
C GLN A 95 -18.57 -2.93 -14.34
N ASP A 96 -18.50 -2.88 -13.01
CA ASP A 96 -19.32 -1.98 -12.20
C ASP A 96 -18.61 -0.65 -11.91
N ARG A 97 -17.37 -0.46 -12.37
CA ARG A 97 -16.53 0.69 -12.03
C ARG A 97 -15.82 1.26 -13.24
N ALA A 98 -15.89 2.58 -13.40
CA ALA A 98 -15.04 3.28 -14.36
C ALA A 98 -13.55 3.01 -14.03
N PRO A 99 -12.69 2.72 -15.02
CA PRO A 99 -11.28 2.41 -14.80
C PRO A 99 -10.39 3.65 -14.66
N ILE A 100 -10.97 4.84 -14.68
CA ILE A 100 -10.25 6.10 -14.57
C ILE A 100 -9.95 6.40 -13.11
N ARG A 101 -8.68 6.61 -12.77
CA ARG A 101 -8.25 7.03 -11.42
C ARG A 101 -7.24 8.16 -11.52
N THR A 102 -7.19 8.98 -10.47
CA THR A 102 -6.12 9.97 -10.28
C THR A 102 -5.18 9.45 -9.21
N VAL A 103 -3.90 9.31 -9.55
CA VAL A 103 -2.82 9.01 -8.61
C VAL A 103 -2.12 10.32 -8.27
N ASP A 104 -2.02 10.62 -6.97
CA ASP A 104 -1.50 11.88 -6.46
C ASP A 104 0.01 11.84 -6.24
N ASP A 105 0.54 10.69 -5.78
CA ASP A 105 1.97 10.45 -5.57
C ASP A 105 2.31 9.02 -5.99
N CYS A 106 3.42 8.84 -6.68
CA CYS A 106 4.01 7.53 -6.98
C CYS A 106 5.51 7.69 -7.08
N ARG A 107 6.25 7.04 -6.18
CA ARG A 107 7.71 7.18 -6.09
C ARG A 107 8.36 5.97 -5.46
N LEU A 108 9.67 5.84 -5.61
CA LEU A 108 10.39 4.72 -5.03
C LEU A 108 10.52 4.84 -3.50
N TRP A 109 10.31 3.71 -2.82
CA TRP A 109 10.60 3.51 -1.41
C TRP A 109 12.05 3.04 -1.27
N ARG A 110 12.88 3.81 -0.59
CA ARG A 110 14.32 3.58 -0.47
C ARG A 110 14.74 3.40 0.98
N ARG A 111 15.77 2.58 1.19
CA ARG A 111 16.53 2.49 2.44
C ARG A 111 17.40 3.74 2.61
N PRO A 112 17.88 4.03 3.84
CA PRO A 112 18.84 5.12 4.07
C PRO A 112 20.14 5.00 3.27
N ASP A 113 20.55 3.79 2.86
CA ASP A 113 21.72 3.55 2.01
C ASP A 113 21.43 3.66 0.50
N GLY A 114 20.22 4.09 0.13
CA GLY A 114 19.81 4.31 -1.26
C GLY A 114 19.21 3.08 -1.95
N TYR A 115 19.25 1.89 -1.34
CA TYR A 115 18.67 0.69 -1.94
C TYR A 115 17.16 0.84 -2.16
N VAL A 116 16.69 0.54 -3.38
CA VAL A 116 15.27 0.56 -3.73
C VAL A 116 14.59 -0.69 -3.17
N ILE A 117 13.76 -0.48 -2.16
CA ILE A 117 12.95 -1.52 -1.51
C ILE A 117 11.68 -1.77 -2.31
N GLY A 118 11.06 -0.70 -2.79
CA GLY A 118 9.67 -0.75 -3.20
C GLY A 118 9.16 0.53 -3.82
N LEU A 119 7.84 0.68 -3.78
CA LEU A 119 7.13 1.89 -4.19
C LEU A 119 6.22 2.40 -3.05
N ILE A 120 6.05 3.71 -3.00
CA ILE A 120 5.00 4.41 -2.26
C ILE A 120 4.04 4.97 -3.30
N ILE A 121 2.74 4.72 -3.14
CA ILE A 121 1.71 5.24 -4.04
C ILE A 121 0.51 5.74 -3.26
N SER A 122 0.04 6.94 -3.59
CA SER A 122 -1.12 7.59 -2.97
C SER A 122 -2.14 8.01 -4.02
N ALA A 123 -3.41 7.76 -3.73
CA ALA A 123 -4.54 8.15 -4.57
C ALA A 123 -5.81 8.22 -3.73
N GLU A 124 -6.81 8.99 -4.17
CA GLU A 124 -8.16 8.96 -3.59
C GLU A 124 -8.73 7.53 -3.54
N SER A 125 -8.57 6.77 -4.63
CA SER A 125 -9.00 5.37 -4.69
C SER A 125 -8.21 4.55 -5.71
N PHE A 126 -8.23 3.23 -5.52
CA PHE A 126 -7.56 2.27 -6.40
C PHE A 126 -8.55 1.24 -6.95
N LEU A 127 -8.32 0.79 -8.18
CA LEU A 127 -9.00 -0.35 -8.79
C LEU A 127 -8.48 -1.68 -8.21
N TRP A 128 -9.22 -2.75 -8.48
CA TRP A 128 -8.82 -4.07 -8.02
C TRP A 128 -7.48 -4.48 -8.64
N ASN A 129 -6.53 -4.85 -7.77
CA ASN A 129 -5.15 -5.22 -8.11
C ASN A 129 -4.29 -4.08 -8.71
N GLN A 130 -4.76 -2.83 -8.72
CA GLN A 130 -4.06 -1.72 -9.37
C GLN A 130 -2.58 -1.62 -8.96
N VAL A 131 -2.35 -1.44 -7.65
CA VAL A 131 -1.00 -1.31 -7.08
C VAL A 131 -0.13 -2.54 -7.38
N ARG A 132 -0.71 -3.75 -7.36
CA ARG A 132 0.03 -5.01 -7.59
C ARG A 132 0.42 -5.22 -9.05
N LYS A 133 -0.37 -4.71 -10.00
CA LYS A 133 -0.01 -4.76 -11.43
C LYS A 133 0.99 -3.65 -11.77
N ILE A 134 0.87 -2.47 -11.16
CA ILE A 134 1.91 -1.43 -11.22
C ILE A 134 3.25 -1.98 -10.68
N ALA A 135 3.23 -2.62 -9.52
CA ALA A 135 4.43 -3.24 -8.94
C ALA A 135 5.04 -4.33 -9.86
N SER A 136 4.19 -5.15 -10.49
CA SER A 136 4.63 -6.14 -11.49
C SER A 136 5.28 -5.46 -12.69
N CYS A 137 4.70 -4.37 -13.19
CA CYS A 137 5.26 -3.56 -14.27
C CYS A 137 6.64 -3.01 -13.91
N LEU A 138 6.80 -2.42 -12.72
CA LEU A 138 8.09 -1.89 -12.24
C LEU A 138 9.16 -2.98 -12.13
N MET A 139 8.80 -4.19 -11.69
CA MET A 139 9.74 -5.32 -11.72
C MET A 139 10.21 -5.63 -13.14
N ARG A 140 9.33 -5.57 -14.13
CA ARG A 140 9.71 -5.79 -15.53
C ARG A 140 10.55 -4.65 -16.10
N VAL A 141 10.26 -3.41 -15.72
CA VAL A 141 11.13 -2.26 -16.01
C VAL A 141 12.53 -2.46 -15.42
N SER A 142 12.63 -3.00 -14.20
CA SER A 142 13.93 -3.27 -13.56
C SER A 142 14.79 -4.29 -14.33
N ASN A 143 14.16 -5.15 -15.14
CA ASN A 143 14.83 -6.14 -15.97
C ASN A 143 14.96 -5.71 -17.44
N ASP A 144 14.61 -4.45 -17.77
CA ASP A 144 14.54 -3.95 -19.16
C ASP A 144 13.57 -4.76 -20.07
N ASP A 145 12.63 -5.50 -19.47
CA ASP A 145 11.60 -6.26 -20.19
C ASP A 145 10.44 -5.37 -20.65
N VAL A 146 10.29 -4.19 -20.02
CA VAL A 146 9.26 -3.17 -20.29
C VAL A 146 9.95 -1.82 -20.40
N GLU A 147 9.71 -1.14 -21.51
CA GLU A 147 10.16 0.24 -21.72
C GLU A 147 9.14 1.28 -21.24
N LEU A 148 9.60 2.50 -20.93
CA LEU A 148 8.75 3.60 -20.46
C LEU A 148 7.65 3.95 -21.49
N THR A 149 7.96 3.83 -22.78
CA THR A 149 7.01 4.07 -23.86
C THR A 149 5.87 3.06 -23.87
N GLU A 150 6.11 1.82 -23.46
CA GLU A 150 5.05 0.81 -23.33
C GLU A 150 4.10 1.14 -22.18
N ILE A 151 4.60 1.71 -21.08
CA ILE A 151 3.77 2.17 -19.96
C ILE A 151 2.87 3.32 -20.42
N GLN A 152 3.44 4.30 -21.12
CA GLN A 152 2.69 5.43 -21.69
C GLN A 152 1.59 4.96 -22.66
N GLN A 153 1.94 4.01 -23.54
CA GLN A 153 0.97 3.40 -24.46
C GLN A 153 -0.12 2.66 -23.70
N ALA A 154 0.21 1.91 -22.64
CA ALA A 154 -0.77 1.18 -21.86
C ALA A 154 -1.74 2.08 -21.07
N LEU A 155 -1.31 3.28 -20.67
CA LEU A 155 -2.17 4.30 -20.05
C LEU A 155 -3.04 5.04 -21.09
N SER A 156 -2.55 5.19 -22.32
CA SER A 156 -3.24 5.92 -23.40
C SER A 156 -4.19 5.04 -24.22
N PHE A 157 -3.83 3.77 -24.43
CA PHE A 157 -4.49 2.79 -25.29
C PHE A 157 -4.59 1.42 -24.59
N PRO A 158 -5.27 1.35 -23.43
CA PRO A 158 -5.25 0.17 -22.56
C PRO A 158 -5.78 -1.12 -23.23
N GLU A 159 -6.63 -1.01 -24.25
CA GLU A 159 -7.17 -2.12 -25.02
C GLU A 159 -6.11 -2.87 -25.85
N THR A 160 -5.00 -2.20 -26.16
CA THR A 160 -3.86 -2.80 -26.90
C THR A 160 -2.72 -3.24 -25.98
N ALA A 161 -2.83 -2.92 -24.69
CA ALA A 161 -1.77 -3.19 -23.73
C ALA A 161 -1.62 -4.69 -23.47
N ARG A 162 -0.37 -5.14 -23.41
CA ARG A 162 -0.06 -6.49 -22.89
C ARG A 162 -0.30 -6.57 -21.39
N ASP A 163 -0.49 -7.79 -20.89
CA ASP A 163 -0.53 -8.01 -19.44
C ASP A 163 0.88 -7.87 -18.83
N PHE A 164 1.02 -6.97 -17.86
CA PHE A 164 2.24 -6.79 -17.08
C PHE A 164 2.38 -7.81 -15.93
N GLY A 165 1.37 -8.65 -15.73
CA GLY A 165 1.30 -9.61 -14.65
C GLY A 165 0.80 -8.99 -13.35
N ARG A 166 0.87 -9.76 -12.27
CA ARG A 166 0.37 -9.37 -10.95
C ARG A 166 1.35 -9.83 -9.88
N ALA A 167 1.92 -8.87 -9.16
CA ALA A 167 2.85 -9.15 -8.07
C ALA A 167 2.13 -9.83 -6.87
N PRO A 168 2.84 -10.52 -5.96
CA PRO A 168 2.27 -11.13 -4.75
C PRO A 168 1.43 -10.16 -3.88
N ALA A 169 0.60 -10.69 -2.98
CA ALA A 169 -0.28 -9.85 -2.14
C ALA A 169 0.37 -9.46 -0.81
N ASP A 170 1.28 -10.29 -0.32
CA ASP A 170 1.88 -10.22 1.02
C ASP A 170 2.99 -9.16 1.17
N ALA A 171 3.37 -8.51 0.07
CA ALA A 171 4.26 -7.34 0.06
C ALA A 171 3.52 -5.99 0.01
N LEU A 172 2.18 -6.01 -0.10
CA LEU A 172 1.34 -4.81 -0.15
C LEU A 172 0.86 -4.44 1.26
N VAL A 173 1.09 -3.19 1.66
CA VAL A 173 0.66 -2.63 2.95
C VAL A 173 -0.17 -1.39 2.71
N LEU A 174 -1.39 -1.36 3.24
CA LEU A 174 -2.16 -0.12 3.37
C LEU A 174 -1.61 0.66 4.56
N TRP A 175 -0.79 1.66 4.28
CA TRP A 175 -0.09 2.43 5.31
C TRP A 175 -1.02 3.44 5.94
N GLN A 176 -1.58 4.32 5.12
CA GLN A 176 -2.37 5.47 5.58
C GLN A 176 -3.69 5.58 4.83
N ILE A 177 -4.69 6.09 5.54
CA ILE A 177 -5.99 6.49 4.99
C ILE A 177 -6.25 7.89 5.54
N ASP A 178 -6.38 8.86 4.64
CA ASP A 178 -6.81 10.21 5.01
C ASP A 178 -8.31 10.29 4.85
N HIS A 179 -9.01 10.51 5.95
CA HIS A 179 -10.46 10.59 5.99
C HIS A 179 -10.84 11.78 6.87
N GLN A 180 -11.85 12.55 6.47
CA GLN A 180 -12.25 13.77 7.18
C GLN A 180 -12.60 13.54 8.66
N ASP A 181 -13.14 12.36 8.98
CA ASP A 181 -13.48 12.02 10.35
C ASP A 181 -12.28 11.47 11.12
N ALA A 182 -11.23 10.98 10.45
CA ALA A 182 -10.04 10.47 11.12
C ALA A 182 -9.18 11.63 11.65
N PRO A 183 -8.84 11.67 12.95
CA PRO A 183 -7.97 12.70 13.51
C PRO A 183 -6.61 12.75 12.80
N GLU A 184 -6.03 13.95 12.65
CA GLU A 184 -4.68 14.11 12.10
C GLU A 184 -3.62 13.34 12.89
N SER A 185 -3.83 13.13 14.20
CA SER A 185 -2.96 12.30 15.05
C SER A 185 -2.87 10.84 14.59
N TRP A 186 -3.77 10.39 13.72
CA TRP A 186 -3.75 9.06 13.11
C TRP A 186 -2.94 9.00 11.80
N SER A 187 -2.44 10.12 11.29
CA SER A 187 -1.47 10.12 10.19
C SER A 187 -0.15 9.47 10.63
N SER A 188 0.63 8.97 9.67
CA SER A 188 1.97 8.41 9.95
C SER A 188 3.02 9.07 9.09
N GLU A 189 4.22 9.20 9.65
CA GLU A 189 5.40 9.33 8.82
C GLU A 189 5.63 8.03 8.05
N LEU A 190 6.40 8.11 6.97
CA LEU A 190 6.78 6.87 6.29
C LEU A 190 7.68 6.03 7.19
N PRO A 191 7.52 4.71 7.14
CA PRO A 191 8.30 3.85 8.01
C PRO A 191 9.76 3.86 7.60
N SER A 192 10.63 3.93 8.62
CA SER A 192 12.01 3.54 8.44
C SER A 192 12.08 2.02 8.32
N THR A 193 12.78 1.52 7.30
CA THR A 193 13.09 0.10 7.19
C THR A 193 14.37 -0.22 7.94
N ALA A 194 14.35 -1.34 8.67
CA ALA A 194 15.55 -1.93 9.20
C ALA A 194 16.52 -2.32 8.07
N VAL A 195 17.81 -2.32 8.39
CA VAL A 195 18.81 -2.81 7.44
C VAL A 195 18.87 -4.33 7.56
N ILE A 196 18.02 -5.02 6.80
CA ILE A 196 18.20 -6.46 6.57
C ILE A 196 19.22 -6.68 5.45
N PRO A 197 19.92 -7.84 5.42
CA PRO A 197 20.81 -8.16 4.30
C PRO A 197 20.07 -8.04 2.97
N LEU A 198 20.74 -7.57 1.92
CA LEU A 198 20.13 -7.52 0.58
C LEU A 198 19.73 -8.92 0.11
N SER A 199 18.78 -8.99 -0.83
CA SER A 199 18.41 -10.24 -1.50
C SER A 199 19.57 -10.75 -2.36
N GLY A 200 20.61 -11.27 -1.70
CA GLY A 200 21.82 -11.76 -2.33
C GLY A 200 21.69 -13.24 -2.63
N ASN A 201 20.93 -13.60 -3.66
CA ASN A 201 21.14 -14.82 -4.46
C ASN A 201 20.00 -15.08 -5.45
N THR A 202 20.34 -15.64 -6.61
CA THR A 202 19.40 -16.24 -7.56
C THR A 202 18.89 -17.62 -7.09
N GLU A 203 19.48 -18.19 -6.03
CA GLU A 203 19.10 -19.48 -5.47
C GLU A 203 17.72 -19.42 -4.78
N PRO A 204 16.73 -20.20 -5.23
CA PRO A 204 15.34 -20.06 -4.76
C PRO A 204 15.15 -20.22 -3.25
N ARG A 205 15.94 -21.07 -2.58
CA ARG A 205 15.81 -21.28 -1.12
C ARG A 205 16.37 -20.11 -0.33
N ALA A 206 17.51 -19.57 -0.74
CA ALA A 206 18.06 -18.33 -0.17
C ALA A 206 17.08 -17.16 -0.34
N PHE A 207 16.51 -16.98 -1.53
CA PHE A 207 15.50 -15.95 -1.77
C PHE A 207 14.27 -16.12 -0.86
N GLN A 208 13.76 -17.35 -0.71
CA GLN A 208 12.63 -17.61 0.19
C GLN A 208 12.95 -17.31 1.66
N ARG A 209 14.16 -17.65 2.13
CA ARG A 209 14.61 -17.32 3.49
C ARG A 209 14.70 -15.81 3.69
N TRP A 210 15.27 -15.10 2.72
CA TRP A 210 15.34 -13.65 2.74
C TRP A 210 13.94 -13.01 2.75
N ARG A 211 13.02 -13.51 1.92
CA ARG A 211 11.63 -13.05 1.86
C ARG A 211 10.90 -13.24 3.19
N ASN A 212 11.19 -14.31 3.92
CA ASN A 212 10.65 -14.50 5.28
C ASN A 212 11.18 -13.41 6.24
N MET A 213 12.45 -12.99 6.12
CA MET A 213 12.98 -11.86 6.89
C MET A 213 12.31 -10.54 6.50
N ALA A 214 12.09 -10.31 5.20
CA ALA A 214 11.39 -9.14 4.69
C ALA A 214 9.94 -9.04 5.21
N LEU A 215 9.24 -10.18 5.32
CA LEU A 215 7.91 -10.26 5.95
C LEU A 215 7.96 -9.95 7.45
N VAL A 216 8.98 -10.43 8.16
CA VAL A 216 9.20 -10.09 9.58
C VAL A 216 9.45 -8.60 9.75
N GLU A 217 10.21 -7.98 8.85
CA GLU A 217 10.43 -6.54 8.86
C GLU A 217 9.15 -5.74 8.62
N ILE A 218 8.31 -6.13 7.64
CA ILE A 218 6.98 -5.52 7.45
C ILE A 218 6.17 -5.61 8.74
N ARG A 219 6.22 -6.76 9.42
CA ARG A 219 5.52 -6.92 10.70
C ARG A 219 6.10 -6.01 11.79
N LEU A 220 7.43 -5.97 11.96
CA LEU A 220 8.08 -5.11 12.94
C LEU A 220 7.76 -3.63 12.70
N MET A 221 7.73 -3.21 11.43
CA MET A 221 7.34 -1.87 11.01
C MET A 221 5.91 -1.53 11.45
N LEU A 222 4.96 -2.45 11.26
CA LEU A 222 3.58 -2.28 11.72
C LEU A 222 3.51 -2.23 13.24
N GLU A 223 4.10 -3.19 13.95
CA GLU A 223 4.10 -3.24 15.42
C GLU A 223 4.74 -1.99 16.05
N PHE A 224 5.79 -1.45 15.42
CA PHE A 224 6.45 -0.22 15.85
C PHE A 224 5.52 0.99 15.72
N ASP A 225 4.88 1.17 14.56
CA ASP A 225 3.88 2.23 14.34
C ASP A 225 2.71 2.11 15.33
N TRP A 226 2.21 0.89 15.57
CA TRP A 226 1.12 0.64 16.52
C TRP A 226 1.52 0.99 17.96
N THR A 227 2.73 0.60 18.37
CA THR A 227 3.24 0.86 19.72
C THR A 227 3.37 2.37 19.98
N ILE A 228 3.88 3.12 18.99
CA ILE A 228 3.99 4.58 19.10
C ILE A 228 2.61 5.22 19.28
N ARG A 229 1.59 4.71 18.58
CA ARG A 229 0.23 5.26 18.63
C ARG A 229 -0.50 4.97 19.93
N ILE A 230 -0.33 3.78 20.48
CA ILE A 230 -0.99 3.39 21.74
C ILE A 230 -0.35 4.10 22.95
N THR A 231 0.92 4.46 22.86
CA THR A 231 1.67 5.07 23.97
C THR A 231 1.67 6.60 23.99
N ARG A 232 1.12 7.24 22.95
CA ARG A 232 0.94 8.70 22.87
C ARG A 232 -0.49 9.09 23.23
#